data_AF-A0A7H4N253-F1
#
_entry.id   AF-A0A7H4N253-F1
#
_cell.length_a   1.000
_cell.length_b   1.000
_cell.length_c   1.000
_cell.angle_alpha   90.00
_cell.angle_beta   90.00
_cell.angle_gamma   90.00
#
_symmetry.space_group_name_H-M   'P 1'
#
loop_
_entity.id
_entity.type
_entity.pdbx_description
1 polymer ?
#
loop_
_entity_poly.entity_id
_entity_poly.type
_entity_poly.pdbx_seq_one_letter_code
_entity_poly.pdbx_strand_id
1 'polypeptide(L)'
;MKPKQAEIIRQSMSLFNKEGYQSPSIDRISENAGISKMTFYRYYADKEALILDILQQKESEFMQALQEITADKPSGREKLFARLRILQ
;
A
#
# COMPACT_ATOMS: atom_id res chain seq x y z
N MET A 1 -10.66 0.86 -8.98
CA MET A 1 -10.69 -0.12 -7.87
C MET A 1 -12.08 -0.18 -7.27
N LYS A 2 -12.58 -1.37 -6.88
CA LYS A 2 -13.88 -1.50 -6.19
C LYS A 2 -13.76 -0.94 -4.75
N PRO A 3 -14.77 -0.24 -4.20
CA PRO A 3 -14.67 0.37 -2.86
C PRO A 3 -14.27 -0.62 -1.75
N LYS A 4 -14.76 -1.86 -1.82
CA LYS A 4 -14.42 -2.90 -0.86
C LYS A 4 -12.98 -3.41 -1.01
N GLN A 5 -12.42 -3.47 -2.22
CA GLN A 5 -11.01 -3.85 -2.41
C GLN A 5 -10.08 -2.80 -1.81
N ALA A 6 -10.42 -1.51 -1.98
CA ALA A 6 -9.69 -0.39 -1.36
C ALA A 6 -9.69 -0.48 0.17
N GLU A 7 -10.82 -0.87 0.76
CA GLU A 7 -10.93 -1.10 2.20
C GLU A 7 -10.00 -2.22 2.67
N ILE A 8 -9.99 -3.35 1.95
CA ILE A 8 -9.15 -4.50 2.28
C ILE A 8 -7.68 -4.10 2.25
N ILE A 9 -7.23 -3.40 1.21
CA ILE A 9 -5.86 -2.89 1.10
C ILE A 9 -5.54 -1.99 2.30
N ARG A 10 -6.36 -0.99 2.58
CA ARG A 10 -6.08 0.00 3.63
C ARG A 10 -5.98 -0.65 5.01
N GLN A 11 -6.92 -1.53 5.35
CA GLN A 11 -6.93 -2.22 6.65
C GLN A 11 -5.76 -3.20 6.77
N SER A 12 -5.48 -3.96 5.70
CA SER A 12 -4.37 -4.92 5.68
C SER A 12 -3.01 -4.22 5.77
N MET A 13 -2.85 -3.07 5.10
CA MET A 13 -1.64 -2.26 5.22
C MET A 13 -1.43 -1.78 6.66
N SER A 14 -2.48 -1.30 7.34
CA SER A 14 -2.37 -0.91 8.75
C SER A 14 -1.94 -2.08 9.63
N LEU A 15 -2.49 -3.26 9.38
CA LEU A 15 -2.16 -4.48 10.11
C LEU A 15 -0.71 -4.91 9.87
N PHE A 16 -0.24 -4.92 8.62
CA PHE A 16 1.14 -5.27 8.28
C PHE A 16 2.15 -4.28 8.85
N ASN A 17 1.82 -2.99 8.91
CA ASN A 17 2.68 -1.99 9.55
C ASN A 17 2.81 -2.20 11.07
N LYS A 18 1.78 -2.75 11.71
CA LYS A 18 1.76 -2.99 13.17
C LYS A 18 2.36 -4.33 13.56
N GLU A 19 2.03 -5.39 12.83
CA GLU A 19 2.32 -6.78 13.20
C GLU A 19 3.40 -7.42 12.30
N GLY A 20 3.85 -6.72 11.27
CA GLY A 20 4.69 -7.27 10.20
C GLY A 20 3.89 -8.08 9.19
N TYR A 21 4.46 -8.33 8.00
CA TYR A 21 3.79 -9.09 6.94
C TYR A 21 3.64 -10.59 7.27
N GLN A 22 4.66 -11.18 7.88
CA GLN A 22 4.72 -12.63 8.12
C GLN A 22 3.67 -13.09 9.14
N SER A 23 3.40 -12.28 10.17
CA SER A 23 2.60 -12.68 11.34
C SER A 23 1.09 -12.90 11.05
N PRO A 24 0.35 -11.96 10.40
CA PRO A 24 -1.09 -12.11 10.25
C PRO A 24 -1.49 -13.25 9.31
N SER A 25 -2.45 -14.05 9.74
CA SER A 25 -3.14 -15.04 8.90
C SER A 25 -4.23 -14.37 8.05
N ILE A 26 -4.74 -15.09 7.03
CA ILE A 26 -5.89 -14.61 6.23
C ILE A 26 -7.13 -14.42 7.12
N ASP A 27 -7.30 -15.23 8.17
CA ASP A 27 -8.40 -15.07 9.13
C ASP A 27 -8.26 -13.76 9.91
N ARG A 28 -7.05 -13.46 10.40
CA ARG A 28 -6.75 -12.20 11.10
C ARG A 28 -6.92 -10.98 10.19
N ILE A 29 -6.48 -11.08 8.94
CA ILE A 29 -6.69 -10.02 7.92
C ILE A 29 -8.18 -9.81 7.68
N SER A 30 -8.95 -10.89 7.54
CA SER A 30 -10.39 -10.83 7.27
C SER A 30 -11.14 -10.20 8.44
N GLU A 31 -10.81 -10.59 9.68
CA GLU A 31 -11.34 -9.99 10.91
C GLU A 31 -11.04 -8.50 10.98
N ASN A 32 -9.77 -8.11 10.81
CA ASN A 32 -9.34 -6.71 10.86
C ASN A 32 -9.98 -5.86 9.76
N ALA A 33 -10.23 -6.42 8.58
CA ALA A 33 -10.90 -5.73 7.47
C ALA A 33 -12.45 -5.75 7.58
N GLY A 34 -13.03 -6.43 8.58
CA GLY A 34 -14.47 -6.57 8.74
C GLY A 34 -15.14 -7.31 7.57
N ILE A 35 -14.48 -8.35 7.03
CA ILE A 35 -14.96 -9.17 5.91
C ILE A 35 -14.96 -10.65 6.26
N SER A 36 -15.71 -11.45 5.49
CA SER A 36 -15.58 -12.91 5.55
C SER A 36 -14.35 -13.41 4.78
N LYS A 37 -13.83 -14.58 5.16
CA LYS A 37 -12.76 -15.28 4.43
C LYS A 37 -13.12 -15.55 2.96
N MET A 38 -14.38 -15.89 2.69
CA MET A 38 -14.92 -16.01 1.32
C MET A 38 -14.83 -14.69 0.55
N THR A 39 -15.07 -13.56 1.22
CA THR A 39 -14.92 -12.23 0.61
C THR A 39 -13.46 -11.92 0.33
N PHE A 40 -12.53 -12.27 1.22
CA PHE A 40 -11.09 -12.16 0.95
C PHE A 40 -10.73 -12.91 -0.35
N TYR A 41 -11.09 -14.19 -0.43
CA TYR A 41 -10.76 -15.04 -1.59
C TYR A 41 -11.44 -14.63 -2.90
N ARG A 42 -12.48 -13.80 -2.84
CA ARG A 42 -13.07 -13.18 -4.03
C ARG A 42 -12.16 -12.10 -4.65
N TYR A 43 -11.29 -11.48 -3.86
CA TYR A 43 -10.37 -10.44 -4.32
C TYR A 43 -8.93 -10.93 -4.48
N TYR A 44 -8.46 -11.80 -3.60
CA TYR A 44 -7.07 -12.26 -3.58
C TYR A 44 -6.99 -13.77 -3.42
N ALA A 45 -6.13 -14.41 -4.21
CA ALA A 45 -5.91 -15.85 -4.12
C ALA A 45 -5.26 -16.25 -2.78
N ASP A 46 -4.39 -15.40 -2.25
CA ASP A 46 -3.62 -15.63 -1.02
C ASP A 46 -3.13 -14.29 -0.42
N LYS A 47 -2.32 -14.39 0.65
CA LYS A 47 -1.72 -13.23 1.32
C LYS A 47 -0.64 -12.54 0.47
N GLU A 48 0.03 -13.29 -0.41
CA GLU A 48 1.10 -12.78 -1.29
C GLU A 48 0.52 -11.86 -2.37
N ALA A 49 -0.58 -12.27 -3.01
CA ALA A 49 -1.31 -11.46 -3.98
C ALA A 49 -1.78 -10.13 -3.36
N LEU A 50 -2.24 -10.15 -2.11
CA LEU A 50 -2.65 -8.93 -1.40
C LEU A 50 -1.46 -7.99 -1.13
N ILE A 51 -0.33 -8.50 -0.62
CA ILE A 51 0.82 -7.61 -0.34
C ILE A 51 1.41 -7.05 -1.63
N LEU A 52 1.42 -7.81 -2.73
CA LEU A 52 1.87 -7.32 -4.03
C LEU A 52 0.99 -6.16 -4.54
N ASP A 53 -0.33 -6.27 -4.40
CA ASP A 53 -1.26 -5.18 -4.77
C ASP A 53 -1.03 -3.93 -3.90
N ILE A 54 -0.85 -4.12 -2.58
CA ILE A 54 -0.50 -3.02 -1.66
C ILE A 54 0.82 -2.35 -2.07
N LEU A 55 1.86 -3.12 -2.40
CA LEU A 55 3.16 -2.59 -2.79
C LEU A 55 3.11 -1.85 -4.12
N GLN A 56 2.39 -2.37 -5.11
CA GLN A 56 2.18 -1.69 -6.40
C GLN A 56 1.43 -0.37 -6.21
N GLN A 57 0.40 -0.35 -5.37
CA GLN A 57 -0.30 0.89 -5.06
C GLN A 57 0.63 1.90 -4.38
N LYS A 58 1.47 1.45 -3.42
CA LYS A 58 2.44 2.32 -2.75
C LYS A 58 3.50 2.84 -3.68
N GLU A 59 4.01 2.02 -4.59
CA GLU A 59 4.96 2.44 -5.61
C GLU A 59 4.34 3.51 -6.51
N SER A 60 3.10 3.32 -6.98
CA SER A 60 2.40 4.30 -7.80
C SER A 60 2.19 5.63 -7.05
N GLU A 61 1.72 5.58 -5.80
CA GLU A 61 1.53 6.77 -4.96
C GLU A 61 2.86 7.51 -4.73
N PHE A 62 3.92 6.76 -4.45
CA PHE A 62 5.25 7.32 -4.26
C PHE A 62 5.78 7.97 -5.54
N MET A 63 5.68 7.31 -6.69
CA MET A 63 6.13 7.85 -7.97
C MET A 63 5.34 9.09 -8.38
N GLN A 64 4.03 9.11 -8.13
CA GLN A 64 3.21 10.28 -8.38
C GLN A 64 3.63 11.47 -7.52
N ALA A 65 3.79 11.27 -6.20
CA ALA A 65 4.26 12.33 -5.29
C ALA A 65 5.63 12.87 -5.70
N LEU A 66 6.53 11.99 -6.16
CA LEU A 66 7.84 12.40 -6.68
C LEU A 66 7.73 13.25 -7.95
N GLN A 67 6.84 12.88 -8.87
CA GLN A 67 6.63 13.63 -10.10
C GLN A 67 6.11 15.04 -9.79
N GLU A 68 5.13 15.17 -8.90
CA GLU A 68 4.56 16.45 -8.47
C GLU A 68 5.62 17.37 -7.84
N ILE A 69 6.45 16.85 -6.95
CA ILE A 69 7.46 17.62 -6.23
C ILE A 69 8.62 18.06 -7.13
N THR A 70 8.93 17.27 -8.16
CA THR A 70 10.06 17.51 -9.06
C THR A 70 9.67 18.25 -10.34
N ALA A 71 8.37 18.45 -10.59
CA ALA A 71 7.83 19.06 -11.81
C ALA A 71 8.43 20.46 -12.08
N ASP A 72 8.52 21.29 -11.05
CA ASP A 72 9.00 22.69 -11.17
C ASP A 72 10.47 22.86 -10.78
N LYS A 73 11.24 21.77 -10.66
CA LYS A 73 12.65 21.83 -10.25
C LYS A 73 13.58 21.83 -11.47
N PRO A 74 14.30 22.94 -11.73
CA PRO A 74 15.12 23.11 -12.93
C PRO A 74 16.36 22.22 -13.00
N SER A 75 16.83 21.65 -11.88
CA SER A 75 18.08 20.86 -11.85
C SER A 75 17.93 19.53 -11.10
N GLY A 76 18.72 18.52 -11.50
CA GLY A 76 18.74 17.21 -10.83
C GLY A 76 19.11 17.28 -9.35
N ARG A 77 19.95 18.26 -8.96
CA ARG A 77 20.30 18.53 -7.56
C ARG A 77 19.07 18.96 -6.76
N GLU A 78 18.26 19.88 -7.28
CA GLU A 78 17.04 20.34 -6.59
C GLU A 78 15.97 19.26 -6.51
N LYS A 79 15.87 18.40 -7.54
CA LYS A 79 15.02 17.21 -7.51
C LYS A 79 15.43 16.24 -6.40
N LEU A 80 16.73 16.01 -6.22
CA LEU A 80 17.27 15.16 -5.17
C LEU A 80 17.00 15.74 -3.77
N PHE A 81 17.23 17.03 -3.56
CA PHE A 81 16.96 17.68 -2.27
C PHE A 81 15.47 17.70 -1.92
N ALA A 82 14.59 17.89 -2.90
CA ALA A 82 13.16 17.83 -2.67
C ALA A 82 12.69 16.41 -2.28
N ARG A 83 13.35 15.37 -2.81
CA ARG A 83 13.08 13.95 -2.53
C ARG A 83 13.50 13.52 -1.13
N LEU A 84 14.66 13.99 -0.64
CA LEU A 84 15.17 13.67 0.69
C LEU A 84 14.30 14.22 1.84
N ARG A 85 13.52 15.27 1.60
CA ARG A 85 12.60 15.85 2.58
C ARG A 85 11.38 14.97 2.90
N ILE A 86 11.07 13.98 2.06
CA ILE A 86 9.87 13.13 2.20
C ILE A 86 10.13 11.93 3.13
N LEU A 87 11.39 11.65 3.46
CA LEU A 87 11.81 10.50 4.27
C LEU A 87 12.04 10.85 5.75
N GLN A 88 11.67 12.06 6.20
CA GLN A 88 11.80 12.51 7.60
C GLN A 88 10.44 12.77 8.24
#